data_AF-A0A218VQV7-F1
#
_entry.id   AF-A0A218VQV7-F1
#
_cell.length_a   1.000
_cell.length_b   1.000
_cell.length_c   1.000
_cell.angle_alpha   90.00
_cell.angle_beta   90.00
_cell.angle_gamma   90.00
#
_symmetry.space_group_name_H-M   'P 1'
#
loop_
_entity.id
_entity.type
_entity.pdbx_description
1 polymer ?
#
loop_
_entity_poly.entity_id
_entity_poly.type
_entity_poly.pdbx_seq_one_letter_code
_entity_poly.pdbx_strand_id
1 'polypeptide(L)'
;MFLSSEEFEFDTKTAFFFVLIPLLSLDYAAHMSSVILDCDGLHAFSPPPTPAPLPEDPLTPPEAPPVPQPVIPQLEVPLIGDTSRIRVLYDRYLFLNFGGDDNLRRMVDMIDVQFIVERHIEAALVDDGYSPNSIIAEYRSIRGLIHSPRGRLMTQTTYNSYLTQIMREGTRESVPYRRVITAIRRLYLSFER
;
A
#
# COMPACT_ATOMS: atom_id res chain seq x y z
N MET A 1 -14.12 28.94 -49.09
CA MET A 1 -15.06 29.80 -48.36
C MET A 1 -16.31 28.97 -48.07
N PHE A 2 -16.85 29.09 -46.85
CA PHE A 2 -17.95 28.36 -46.22
C PHE A 2 -17.62 27.04 -45.49
N LEU A 3 -17.34 27.21 -44.20
CA LEU A 3 -17.52 26.26 -43.11
C LEU A 3 -19.03 26.09 -42.86
N SER A 4 -19.52 24.85 -42.75
CA SER A 4 -20.86 24.56 -42.24
C SER A 4 -20.74 24.21 -40.76
N SER A 5 -21.37 25.03 -39.93
CA SER A 5 -21.50 24.85 -38.48
C SER A 5 -22.57 23.78 -38.22
N GLU A 6 -22.19 22.62 -37.68
CA GLU A 6 -23.15 21.71 -37.05
C GLU A 6 -23.32 22.15 -35.59
N GLU A 7 -24.48 22.74 -35.30
CA GLU A 7 -24.91 23.10 -33.96
C GLU A 7 -25.25 21.83 -33.19
N PHE A 8 -24.45 21.53 -32.16
CA PHE A 8 -24.70 20.45 -31.22
C PHE A 8 -25.74 20.93 -30.19
N GLU A 9 -27.00 20.58 -30.42
CA GLU A 9 -28.14 20.92 -29.57
C GLU A 9 -28.08 20.10 -28.27
N PHE A 10 -27.74 20.77 -27.16
CA PHE A 10 -27.56 20.15 -25.84
C PHE A 10 -28.92 20.04 -25.13
N ASP A 11 -29.51 18.84 -25.13
CA ASP A 11 -30.82 18.57 -24.48
C ASP A 11 -30.73 18.76 -22.95
N THR A 12 -31.48 19.72 -22.45
CA THR A 12 -31.62 20.09 -21.03
C THR A 12 -32.09 18.92 -20.15
N LYS A 13 -32.71 17.88 -20.73
CA LYS A 13 -33.10 16.66 -20.00
C LYS A 13 -31.94 15.71 -19.75
N THR A 14 -30.92 15.69 -20.60
CA THR A 14 -29.71 14.86 -20.41
C THR A 14 -28.80 15.45 -19.33
N ALA A 15 -28.80 16.76 -19.16
CA ALA A 15 -28.07 17.45 -18.10
C ALA A 15 -28.62 17.14 -16.68
N PHE A 16 -29.93 16.92 -16.55
CA PHE A 16 -30.56 16.63 -15.26
C PHE A 16 -30.16 15.27 -14.67
N PHE A 17 -29.91 14.27 -15.53
CA PHE A 17 -29.48 12.92 -15.09
C PHE A 17 -28.03 12.89 -14.59
N PHE A 18 -27.14 13.75 -15.11
CA PHE A 18 -25.73 13.77 -14.72
C PHE A 18 -25.43 14.62 -13.48
N VAL A 19 -26.38 15.48 -13.03
CA VAL A 19 -26.17 16.35 -11.86
C VAL A 19 -26.89 15.85 -10.60
N LEU A 20 -27.95 15.02 -10.70
CA LEU A 20 -28.72 14.57 -9.53
C LEU A 20 -28.38 13.18 -8.97
N ILE A 21 -27.68 12.31 -9.71
CA ILE A 21 -27.26 10.99 -9.21
C ILE A 21 -26.12 11.04 -8.15
N PRO A 22 -25.20 12.02 -8.11
CA PRO A 22 -24.19 12.05 -7.04
C PRO A 22 -24.71 12.68 -5.74
N LEU A 23 -25.94 13.22 -5.69
CA LEU A 23 -26.51 13.87 -4.50
C LEU A 23 -27.37 12.94 -3.63
N LEU A 24 -27.60 11.69 -4.04
CA LEU A 24 -28.33 10.67 -3.26
C LEU A 24 -27.42 9.59 -2.63
N SER A 25 -26.09 9.76 -2.73
CA SER A 25 -25.11 8.82 -2.18
C SER A 25 -24.38 9.34 -0.93
N LEU A 26 -24.78 10.51 -0.41
CA LEU A 26 -24.07 11.23 0.64
C LEU A 26 -24.35 10.71 2.08
N ASP A 27 -25.13 9.63 2.24
CA ASP A 27 -25.56 9.13 3.56
C ASP A 27 -24.99 7.77 4.00
N TYR A 28 -24.01 7.20 3.29
CA TYR A 28 -23.44 5.88 3.66
C TYR A 28 -22.08 5.93 4.38
N ALA A 29 -21.65 7.08 4.88
CA ALA A 29 -20.31 7.28 5.47
C ALA A 29 -20.32 7.70 6.94
N ALA A 30 -21.36 7.35 7.70
CA ALA A 30 -21.47 7.71 9.12
C ALA A 30 -21.77 6.52 10.04
N HIS A 31 -21.06 5.39 9.91
CA HIS A 31 -21.12 4.34 10.93
C HIS A 31 -19.91 3.40 10.94
N MET A 32 -18.77 3.89 11.46
CA MET A 32 -17.85 3.09 12.28
C MET A 32 -16.96 4.05 13.07
N SER A 33 -17.56 4.65 14.10
CA SER A 33 -16.83 5.42 15.11
C SER A 33 -16.02 4.46 15.98
N SER A 34 -14.82 4.93 16.29
CA SER A 34 -13.83 4.40 17.21
C SER A 34 -14.41 3.94 18.55
N VAL A 35 -14.11 2.70 18.95
CA VAL A 35 -14.14 2.30 20.35
C VAL A 35 -12.73 2.53 20.90
N ILE A 36 -12.50 3.70 21.50
CA ILE A 36 -11.45 3.87 22.50
C ILE A 36 -12.16 3.61 23.83
N LEU A 37 -11.82 2.49 24.47
CA LEU A 37 -12.31 2.19 25.81
C LEU A 37 -11.40 2.90 26.81
N ASP A 38 -11.99 3.89 27.47
CA ASP A 38 -11.46 4.63 28.61
C ASP A 38 -11.39 3.69 29.82
N CYS A 39 -10.20 3.45 30.35
CA CYS A 39 -10.04 2.73 31.62
C CYS A 39 -9.87 3.78 32.72
N ASP A 40 -11.00 4.25 33.24
CA ASP A 40 -11.06 5.11 34.42
C ASP A 40 -10.50 4.38 35.64
N GLY A 41 -9.68 5.09 36.41
CA GLY A 41 -9.02 4.58 37.59
C GLY A 41 -9.95 4.39 38.78
N LEU A 42 -9.46 3.60 39.75
CA LEU A 42 -9.38 3.91 41.19
C LEU A 42 -9.14 2.60 41.96
N HIS A 43 -7.88 2.27 42.18
CA HIS A 43 -7.51 1.47 43.36
C HIS A 43 -6.44 2.22 44.13
N ALA A 44 -6.86 2.74 45.28
CA ALA A 44 -6.02 3.33 46.30
C ALA A 44 -5.03 2.26 46.81
N PHE A 45 -3.74 2.50 46.60
CA PHE A 45 -2.69 1.76 47.27
C PHE A 45 -1.93 2.72 48.19
N SER A 46 -1.94 2.39 49.48
CA SER A 46 -1.16 3.04 50.53
C SER A 46 0.33 3.12 50.17
N PRO A 47 1.06 4.14 50.64
CA PRO A 47 2.49 4.24 50.36
C PRO A 47 3.23 3.02 50.92
N PRO A 48 4.16 2.40 50.16
CA PRO A 48 4.99 1.32 50.67
C PRO A 48 5.99 1.84 51.72
N PRO A 49 6.36 1.03 52.73
CA PRO A 49 7.39 1.38 53.69
C PRO A 49 8.76 1.52 53.01
N THR A 50 9.57 2.44 53.54
CA THR A 50 10.95 2.77 53.15
C THR A 50 11.79 1.53 52.79
N PRO A 51 12.52 1.51 51.65
CA PRO A 51 13.34 0.38 51.27
C PRO A 51 14.51 0.20 52.25
N ALA A 52 14.68 -1.01 52.78
CA ALA A 52 15.96 -1.44 53.35
C ALA A 52 17.01 -1.54 52.23
N PRO A 53 18.31 -1.31 52.51
CA PRO A 53 19.34 -1.40 51.49
C PRO A 53 19.47 -2.84 50.99
N LEU A 54 19.25 -3.07 49.70
CA LEU A 54 19.50 -4.35 49.05
C LEU A 54 20.98 -4.46 48.65
N PRO A 55 21.60 -5.64 48.75
CA PRO A 55 22.99 -5.86 48.34
C PRO A 55 23.18 -5.59 46.84
N GLU A 56 24.28 -4.92 46.49
CA GLU A 56 24.70 -4.67 45.12
C GLU A 56 25.18 -5.97 44.46
N ASP A 57 24.26 -6.73 43.85
CA ASP A 57 24.61 -7.71 42.83
C ASP A 57 24.48 -7.07 41.43
N PRO A 58 25.45 -7.27 40.51
CA PRO A 58 25.38 -6.67 39.17
C PRO A 58 24.25 -7.32 38.37
N LEU A 59 23.12 -6.63 38.24
CA LEU A 59 22.07 -6.94 37.27
C LEU A 59 22.60 -6.63 35.86
N THR A 60 23.34 -7.57 35.28
CA THR A 60 23.53 -7.62 33.83
C THR A 60 22.30 -8.32 33.27
N PRO A 61 21.38 -7.65 32.55
CA PRO A 61 20.26 -8.35 31.93
C PRO A 61 20.81 -9.40 30.96
N PRO A 62 20.30 -10.64 30.95
CA PRO A 62 20.66 -11.62 29.93
C PRO A 62 20.42 -11.00 28.55
N GLU A 63 21.46 -10.98 27.72
CA GLU A 63 21.36 -10.55 26.33
C GLU A 63 20.31 -11.43 25.65
N ALA A 64 19.17 -10.85 25.29
CA ALA A 64 18.10 -11.57 24.63
C ALA A 64 18.65 -12.15 23.31
N PRO A 65 18.35 -13.42 22.97
CA PRO A 65 18.79 -14.00 21.71
C PRO A 65 18.38 -13.10 20.54
N PRO A 66 19.26 -12.85 19.56
CA PRO A 66 18.92 -12.00 18.42
C PRO A 66 17.69 -12.55 17.71
N VAL A 67 16.67 -11.70 17.54
CA VAL A 67 15.45 -12.07 16.81
C VAL A 67 15.85 -12.43 15.38
N PRO A 68 15.46 -13.60 14.85
CA PRO A 68 15.73 -13.96 13.46
C PRO A 68 15.14 -12.89 12.53
N GLN A 69 16.00 -12.27 11.71
CA GLN A 69 15.52 -11.33 10.69
C GLN A 69 14.88 -12.10 9.54
N PRO A 70 13.80 -11.59 8.93
CA PRO A 70 13.18 -12.24 7.79
C PRO A 70 14.16 -12.25 6.61
N VAL A 71 14.24 -13.38 5.90
CA VAL A 71 14.97 -13.45 4.64
C VAL A 71 14.11 -12.77 3.58
N ILE A 72 14.56 -11.60 3.10
CA ILE A 72 13.90 -10.84 2.04
C ILE A 72 14.60 -11.13 0.71
N PRO A 73 13.92 -11.79 -0.25
CA PRO A 73 14.51 -12.06 -1.55
C PRO A 73 14.91 -10.78 -2.27
N GLN A 74 16.05 -10.82 -2.98
CA GLN A 74 16.54 -9.75 -3.82
C GLN A 74 17.01 -10.32 -5.16
N LEU A 75 16.76 -9.57 -6.23
CA LEU A 75 17.30 -9.86 -7.55
C LEU A 75 18.42 -8.89 -7.85
N GLU A 76 19.60 -9.41 -8.17
CA GLU A 76 20.73 -8.58 -8.61
C GLU A 76 20.37 -7.82 -9.89
N VAL A 77 19.78 -8.53 -10.85
CA VAL A 77 19.22 -7.96 -12.08
C VAL A 77 17.70 -8.02 -12.00
N PRO A 78 16.99 -6.88 -11.93
CA PRO A 78 15.53 -6.88 -11.92
C PRO A 78 14.98 -7.31 -13.29
N LEU A 79 13.83 -7.98 -13.31
CA LEU A 79 13.18 -8.38 -14.57
C LEU A 79 12.72 -7.14 -15.35
N ILE A 80 12.27 -6.12 -14.62
CA ILE A 80 11.91 -4.83 -15.16
C ILE A 80 12.92 -3.78 -14.69
N GLY A 81 13.53 -3.08 -15.64
CA GLY A 81 14.51 -2.05 -15.35
C GLY A 81 13.95 -0.94 -14.47
N ASP A 82 14.77 -0.48 -13.52
CA ASP A 82 14.35 0.49 -12.50
C ASP A 82 13.88 1.83 -13.10
N THR A 83 14.53 2.31 -14.17
CA THR A 83 14.09 3.52 -14.90
C THR A 83 12.70 3.35 -15.48
N SER A 84 12.41 2.20 -16.09
CA SER A 84 11.07 1.89 -16.65
C SER A 84 10.04 1.78 -15.54
N ARG A 85 10.41 1.19 -14.40
CA ARG A 85 9.56 1.09 -13.21
C ARG A 85 9.16 2.46 -12.69
N ILE A 86 10.13 3.34 -12.46
CA ILE A 86 9.89 4.71 -11.97
C ILE A 86 9.04 5.51 -12.96
N ARG A 87 9.35 5.46 -14.26
CA ARG A 87 8.56 6.16 -15.29
C ARG A 87 7.09 5.77 -15.22
N VAL A 88 6.77 4.48 -15.17
CA VAL A 88 5.36 4.04 -15.14
C VAL A 88 4.68 4.40 -13.82
N LEU A 89 5.40 4.36 -12.69
CA LEU A 89 4.86 4.80 -11.41
C LEU A 89 4.53 6.30 -11.43
N TYR A 90 5.41 7.12 -12.02
CA TYR A 90 5.18 8.54 -12.22
C TYR A 90 3.94 8.80 -13.09
N ASP A 91 3.87 8.19 -14.28
CA ASP A 91 2.73 8.36 -15.20
C ASP A 91 1.40 7.95 -14.54
N ARG A 92 1.41 6.84 -13.78
CA ARG A 92 0.23 6.36 -13.06
C ARG A 92 -0.14 7.28 -11.90
N TYR A 93 0.83 7.84 -11.18
CA TYR A 93 0.56 8.81 -10.13
C TYR A 93 -0.16 10.01 -10.70
N LEU A 94 0.37 10.60 -11.79
CA LEU A 94 -0.25 11.76 -12.44
C LEU A 94 -1.69 11.48 -12.88
N PHE A 95 -1.92 10.31 -13.49
CA PHE A 95 -3.25 9.91 -13.93
C PHE A 95 -4.22 9.72 -12.75
N LEU A 96 -3.80 9.04 -11.69
CA LEU A 96 -4.67 8.71 -10.56
C LEU A 96 -4.82 9.87 -9.55
N ASN A 97 -3.93 10.85 -9.58
CA ASN A 97 -3.97 12.07 -8.78
C ASN A 97 -4.51 13.28 -9.57
N PHE A 98 -5.18 13.06 -10.71
CA PHE A 98 -5.69 14.15 -11.53
C PHE A 98 -6.68 15.03 -10.74
N GLY A 99 -6.39 16.33 -10.64
CA GLY A 99 -7.17 17.28 -9.81
C GLY A 99 -6.97 17.12 -8.30
N GLY A 100 -5.97 16.34 -7.88
CA GLY A 100 -5.61 16.10 -6.47
C GLY A 100 -4.52 17.02 -5.95
N ASP A 101 -3.80 16.54 -4.93
CA ASP A 101 -2.73 17.26 -4.24
C ASP A 101 -1.49 17.42 -5.15
N ASP A 102 -1.02 18.65 -5.35
CA ASP A 102 0.14 18.98 -6.19
C ASP A 102 1.48 18.98 -5.44
N ASN A 103 1.49 18.50 -4.19
CA ASN A 103 2.69 18.42 -3.38
C ASN A 103 3.73 17.45 -3.98
N LEU A 104 4.78 18.03 -4.56
CA LEU A 104 5.87 17.32 -5.21
C LEU A 104 6.59 16.35 -4.27
N ARG A 105 6.84 16.74 -3.02
CA ARG A 105 7.53 15.89 -2.04
C ARG A 105 6.71 14.65 -1.75
N ARG A 106 5.41 14.80 -1.54
CA ARG A 106 4.49 13.68 -1.32
C ARG A 106 4.51 12.71 -2.51
N MET A 107 4.47 13.24 -3.74
CA MET A 107 4.54 12.40 -4.94
C MET A 107 5.85 11.61 -4.99
N VAL A 108 6.99 12.26 -4.80
CA VAL A 108 8.31 11.60 -4.83
C VAL A 108 8.38 10.50 -3.76
N ASP A 109 8.02 10.81 -2.52
CA ASP A 109 8.03 9.84 -1.41
C ASP A 109 7.12 8.63 -1.72
N MET A 110 5.94 8.85 -2.31
CA MET A 110 5.02 7.78 -2.69
C MET A 110 5.60 6.91 -3.82
N ILE A 111 6.21 7.52 -4.84
CA ILE A 111 6.84 6.80 -5.95
C ILE A 111 8.03 5.97 -5.45
N ASP A 112 8.88 6.52 -4.59
CA ASP A 112 10.06 5.83 -4.06
C ASP A 112 9.68 4.60 -3.23
N VAL A 113 8.71 4.75 -2.33
CA VAL A 113 8.21 3.63 -1.53
C VAL A 113 7.59 2.57 -2.43
N GLN A 114 6.84 2.97 -3.44
CA GLN A 114 6.23 2.02 -4.38
C GLN A 114 7.28 1.31 -5.23
N PHE A 115 8.29 2.01 -5.71
CA PHE A 115 9.43 1.43 -6.41
C PHE A 115 10.05 0.28 -5.60
N ILE A 116 10.32 0.51 -4.31
CA ILE A 116 10.91 -0.50 -3.42
C ILE A 116 9.97 -1.69 -3.22
N VAL A 117 8.67 -1.43 -3.01
CA VAL A 117 7.65 -2.48 -2.86
C VAL A 117 7.55 -3.33 -4.13
N GLU A 118 7.52 -2.73 -5.33
CA GLU A 118 7.47 -3.50 -6.58
C GLU A 118 8.72 -4.38 -6.77
N ARG A 119 9.91 -3.86 -6.43
CA ARG A 119 11.18 -4.62 -6.48
C ARG A 119 11.17 -5.84 -5.58
N HIS A 120 10.72 -5.70 -4.34
CA HIS A 120 10.66 -6.84 -3.42
C HIS A 120 9.62 -7.89 -3.83
N ILE A 121 8.47 -7.45 -4.35
CA ILE A 121 7.44 -8.37 -4.84
C ILE A 121 7.92 -9.13 -6.07
N GLU A 122 8.57 -8.45 -7.02
CA GLU A 122 9.20 -9.08 -8.18
C GLU A 122 10.20 -10.16 -7.74
N ALA A 123 11.11 -9.83 -6.82
CA ALA A 123 12.10 -10.77 -6.31
C ALA A 123 11.47 -11.97 -5.59
N ALA A 124 10.45 -11.73 -4.76
CA ALA A 124 9.76 -12.80 -4.05
C ALA A 124 8.97 -13.73 -4.99
N LEU A 125 8.41 -13.21 -6.08
CA LEU A 125 7.75 -14.04 -7.08
C LEU A 125 8.74 -14.95 -7.81
N VAL A 126 9.91 -14.43 -8.20
CA VAL A 126 10.96 -15.25 -8.83
C VAL A 126 11.47 -16.32 -7.85
N ASP A 127 11.70 -15.95 -6.59
CA ASP A 127 12.15 -16.85 -5.52
C ASP A 127 11.10 -17.93 -5.19
N ASP A 128 9.80 -17.63 -5.32
CA ASP A 128 8.70 -18.60 -5.21
C ASP A 128 8.56 -19.54 -6.42
N GLY A 129 9.42 -19.39 -7.44
CA GLY A 129 9.46 -20.26 -8.62
C GLY A 129 8.44 -19.91 -9.70
N TYR A 130 7.94 -18.67 -9.74
CA TYR A 130 7.12 -18.22 -10.86
C TYR A 130 7.99 -17.85 -12.06
N SER A 131 7.54 -18.21 -13.27
CA SER A 131 8.27 -17.92 -14.51
C SER A 131 8.48 -16.41 -14.70
N PRO A 132 9.72 -15.95 -14.96
CA PRO A 132 10.01 -14.54 -15.28
C PRO A 132 9.16 -13.99 -16.41
N ASN A 133 8.87 -14.80 -17.43
CA ASN A 133 8.06 -14.40 -18.57
C ASN A 133 6.61 -14.10 -18.17
N SER A 134 6.03 -14.93 -17.29
CA SER A 134 4.69 -14.68 -16.75
C SER A 134 4.64 -13.44 -15.87
N ILE A 135 5.66 -13.23 -15.03
CA ILE A 135 5.77 -12.03 -14.18
C ILE A 135 5.80 -10.77 -15.05
N ILE A 136 6.62 -10.76 -16.11
CA ILE A 136 6.72 -9.63 -17.05
C ILE A 136 5.39 -9.41 -17.78
N ALA A 137 4.77 -10.47 -18.29
CA ALA A 137 3.51 -10.38 -19.03
C ALA A 137 2.38 -9.81 -18.17
N GLU A 138 2.30 -10.21 -16.91
CA GLU A 138 1.26 -9.79 -15.96
C GLU A 138 1.65 -8.55 -15.15
N TYR A 139 2.82 -7.95 -15.41
CA TYR A 139 3.35 -6.92 -14.52
C TYR A 139 2.44 -5.69 -14.38
N ARG A 140 1.73 -5.33 -15.45
CA ARG A 140 0.71 -4.26 -15.40
C ARG A 140 -0.40 -4.60 -14.40
N SER A 141 -0.88 -5.84 -14.41
CA SER A 141 -1.92 -6.35 -13.53
C SER A 141 -1.43 -6.42 -12.08
N ILE A 142 -0.21 -6.96 -11.87
CA ILE A 142 0.48 -7.01 -10.57
C ILE A 142 0.59 -5.60 -10.00
N ARG A 143 1.09 -4.63 -10.79
CA ARG A 143 1.15 -3.22 -10.41
C ARG A 143 -0.20 -2.66 -10.00
N GLY A 144 -1.25 -2.94 -10.78
CA GLY A 144 -2.62 -2.54 -10.44
C GLY A 144 -3.03 -3.02 -9.05
N LEU A 145 -2.70 -4.28 -8.71
CA LEU A 145 -2.98 -4.86 -7.41
C LEU A 145 -2.17 -4.21 -6.28
N ILE A 146 -0.89 -3.92 -6.47
CA ILE A 146 -0.01 -3.45 -5.37
C ILE A 146 -0.07 -1.93 -5.19
N HIS A 147 -0.14 -1.18 -6.28
CA HIS A 147 -0.11 0.29 -6.28
C HIS A 147 -1.50 0.90 -6.11
N SER A 148 -2.52 0.38 -6.79
CA SER A 148 -3.84 1.00 -6.84
C SER A 148 -4.96 -0.06 -6.88
N PRO A 149 -5.07 -0.92 -5.85
CA PRO A 149 -5.94 -2.10 -5.85
C PRO A 149 -7.42 -1.80 -6.07
N ARG A 150 -7.86 -0.57 -5.74
CA ARG A 150 -9.25 -0.10 -5.88
C ARG A 150 -9.40 0.90 -7.02
N GLY A 151 -8.46 0.92 -7.97
CA GLY A 151 -8.45 1.89 -9.07
C GLY A 151 -8.15 3.34 -8.65
N ARG A 152 -7.71 3.57 -7.40
CA ARG A 152 -7.33 4.88 -6.86
C ARG A 152 -6.00 4.80 -6.12
N LEU A 153 -5.31 5.92 -6.00
CA LEU A 153 -4.12 6.03 -5.15
C LEU A 153 -4.47 5.72 -3.69
N MET A 154 -3.55 5.02 -3.02
CA MET A 154 -3.61 4.84 -1.58
C MET A 154 -2.92 6.01 -0.88
N THR A 155 -3.13 6.14 0.43
CA THR A 155 -2.44 7.16 1.22
C THR A 155 -0.95 6.82 1.35
N GLN A 156 -0.11 7.85 1.55
CA GLN A 156 1.32 7.65 1.81
C GLN A 156 1.56 6.75 3.02
N THR A 157 0.78 6.90 4.08
CA THR A 157 0.82 6.02 5.27
C THR A 157 0.58 4.56 4.92
N THR A 158 -0.33 4.27 3.97
CA THR A 158 -0.58 2.89 3.53
C THR A 158 0.64 2.31 2.81
N TYR A 159 1.25 3.08 1.92
CA TYR A 159 2.46 2.64 1.23
C TYR A 159 3.63 2.42 2.20
N ASN A 160 3.84 3.32 3.15
CA ASN A 160 4.85 3.17 4.19
C ASN A 160 4.61 1.94 5.08
N SER A 161 3.34 1.65 5.38
CA SER A 161 2.98 0.43 6.12
C SER A 161 3.34 -0.83 5.35
N TYR A 162 3.14 -0.87 4.03
CA TYR A 162 3.55 -2.02 3.21
C TYR A 162 5.06 -2.23 3.22
N LEU A 163 5.84 -1.16 3.03
CA LEU A 163 7.30 -1.27 3.13
C LEU A 163 7.73 -1.76 4.51
N THR A 164 7.11 -1.24 5.58
CA THR A 164 7.38 -1.66 6.96
C THR A 164 7.11 -3.15 7.16
N GLN A 165 5.98 -3.68 6.64
CA GLN A 165 5.68 -5.11 6.69
C GLN A 165 6.74 -5.93 5.97
N ILE A 166 7.14 -5.53 4.76
CA ILE A 166 8.19 -6.24 4.00
C ILE A 166 9.50 -6.27 4.80
N MET A 167 9.91 -5.13 5.38
CA MET A 167 11.18 -5.02 6.11
C MET A 167 11.17 -5.78 7.44
N ARG A 168 10.03 -5.87 8.13
CA ARG A 168 9.95 -6.47 9.47
C ARG A 168 9.53 -7.94 9.46
N GLU A 169 8.66 -8.32 8.54
CA GLU A 169 8.01 -9.63 8.51
C GLU A 169 8.40 -10.44 7.26
N GLY A 170 9.00 -9.78 6.27
CA GLY A 170 9.35 -10.37 4.98
C GLY A 170 8.29 -10.12 3.90
N THR A 171 8.70 -10.21 2.64
CA THR A 171 7.82 -9.90 1.50
C THR A 171 6.55 -10.74 1.48
N ARG A 172 6.65 -12.04 1.80
CA ARG A 172 5.55 -13.01 1.76
C ARG A 172 4.42 -12.69 2.74
N GLU A 173 4.79 -12.09 3.86
CA GLU A 173 3.85 -11.65 4.89
C GLU A 173 3.22 -10.28 4.57
N SER A 174 3.75 -9.53 3.62
CA SER A 174 3.17 -8.24 3.28
C SER A 174 1.78 -8.37 2.61
N VAL A 175 0.88 -7.45 2.96
CA VAL A 175 -0.44 -7.31 2.32
C VAL A 175 -0.38 -7.26 0.79
N PRO A 176 0.51 -6.47 0.15
CA PRO A 176 0.54 -6.41 -1.31
C PRO A 176 0.97 -7.74 -1.95
N TYR A 177 1.90 -8.50 -1.34
CA TYR A 177 2.28 -9.82 -1.87
C TYR A 177 1.11 -10.82 -1.80
N ARG A 178 0.46 -10.92 -0.64
CA ARG A 178 -0.70 -11.81 -0.45
C ARG A 178 -1.82 -11.52 -1.45
N ARG A 179 -2.01 -10.24 -1.80
CA ARG A 179 -2.98 -9.82 -2.82
C ARG A 179 -2.62 -10.37 -4.20
N VAL A 180 -1.35 -10.31 -4.60
CA VAL A 180 -0.87 -10.89 -5.87
C VAL A 180 -1.07 -12.41 -5.88
N ILE A 181 -0.64 -13.10 -4.82
CA ILE A 181 -0.80 -14.56 -4.71
C ILE A 181 -2.27 -14.98 -4.73
N THR A 182 -3.14 -14.20 -4.09
CA THR A 182 -4.59 -14.43 -4.13
C THR A 182 -5.13 -14.27 -5.56
N ALA A 183 -4.66 -13.28 -6.31
CA ALA A 183 -5.07 -13.08 -7.69
C ALA A 183 -4.59 -14.21 -8.62
N ILE A 184 -3.35 -14.69 -8.44
CA ILE A 184 -2.83 -15.87 -9.14
C ILE A 184 -3.69 -17.10 -8.84
N ARG A 185 -3.95 -17.37 -7.55
CA ARG A 185 -4.77 -18.53 -7.12
C ARG A 185 -6.21 -18.48 -7.62
N ARG A 186 -6.77 -17.28 -7.78
CA ARG A 186 -8.11 -17.06 -8.33
C ARG A 186 -8.14 -17.01 -9.86
N LEU A 187 -7.01 -17.28 -10.52
CA LEU A 187 -6.85 -17.24 -11.98
C LEU A 187 -7.15 -15.87 -12.60
N TYR A 188 -6.98 -14.79 -11.82
CA TYR A 188 -7.01 -13.42 -12.34
C TYR A 188 -5.69 -13.03 -13.00
N LEU A 189 -4.61 -13.76 -12.71
CA LEU A 189 -3.30 -13.62 -13.32
C LEU A 189 -2.88 -14.96 -13.92
N SER A 190 -2.33 -14.92 -15.13
CA SER A 190 -1.94 -16.10 -15.90
C SER A 190 -0.47 -16.41 -15.64
N PHE A 191 -0.18 -17.38 -14.77
CA PHE A 191 1.18 -17.71 -14.36
C PHE A 191 1.55 -19.15 -14.72
N GLU A 192 2.70 -19.30 -15.38
CA GLU A 192 3.41 -20.56 -15.53
C GLU A 192 4.41 -20.70 -14.37
N ARG A 193 4.57 -21.94 -13.88
CA ARG A 193 5.59 -22.30 -12.90
C ARG A 193 6.72 -23.06 -13.59
#